data_AF-K2RAC1-F1
#
_entry.id   AF-K2RAC1-F1
#
_cell.length_a   1.000
_cell.length_b   1.000
_cell.length_c   1.000
_cell.angle_alpha   90.00
_cell.angle_beta   90.00
_cell.angle_gamma   90.00
#
_symmetry.space_group_name_H-M   'P 1'
#
loop_
_entity.id
_entity.type
_entity.pdbx_description
1 polymer ?
#
loop_
_entity_poly.entity_id
_entity_poly.type
_entity_poly.pdbx_seq_one_letter_code
_entity_poly.pdbx_strand_id
1 'polypeptide(L)'
;MFKDPFDLVIVTMFVSEFNARTAHYNPGTPIPARVTVRPDRSFHFELRTPPTATLLLSAAGVKPGKGNKVRGAGNSPGPRNNAEGASGKAGSGKNVEVRGNSSTGTVGTVSLKHVFEIARIKQSESRLQGTSLEALAKSVVAQAGSMGVVVVP
;
A
#
# COMPACT_ATOMS: atom_id res chain seq x y z
N MET A 1 -5.73 -26.74 -12.64
CA MET A 1 -5.24 -27.36 -13.90
C MET A 1 -6.30 -27.08 -14.94
N PHE A 2 -5.98 -26.31 -15.98
CA PHE A 2 -6.92 -25.86 -17.01
C PHE A 2 -7.56 -27.09 -17.67
N LYS A 3 -8.89 -27.15 -17.65
CA LYS A 3 -9.62 -28.36 -18.04
C LYS A 3 -10.05 -28.33 -19.51
N ASP A 4 -10.08 -27.13 -20.11
CA ASP A 4 -10.54 -26.92 -21.47
C ASP A 4 -9.49 -26.15 -22.30
N PRO A 5 -9.30 -26.49 -23.59
CA PRO A 5 -8.37 -25.78 -24.48
C PRO A 5 -8.74 -24.30 -24.66
N PHE A 6 -10.00 -23.94 -24.41
CA PHE A 6 -10.47 -22.56 -24.41
C PHE A 6 -9.93 -21.73 -23.25
N ASP A 7 -9.62 -22.36 -22.11
CA ASP A 7 -9.00 -21.67 -20.97
C ASP A 7 -7.63 -21.10 -21.36
N LEU A 8 -6.88 -21.82 -22.20
CA LEU A 8 -5.57 -21.42 -22.67
C LEU A 8 -5.63 -20.18 -23.60
N VAL A 9 -6.70 -20.07 -24.38
CA VAL A 9 -6.95 -18.90 -25.24
C VAL A 9 -7.23 -17.65 -24.40
N ILE A 10 -8.07 -17.77 -23.36
CA ILE A 10 -8.38 -16.68 -22.44
C ILE A 10 -7.11 -16.20 -21.72
N VAL A 11 -6.30 -17.13 -21.21
CA VAL A 11 -5.04 -16.79 -20.52
C VAL A 11 -4.07 -16.06 -21.46
N THR A 12 -3.91 -16.54 -22.70
CA THR A 12 -3.00 -15.92 -23.67
C THR A 12 -3.45 -14.49 -24.03
N MET A 13 -4.75 -14.29 -24.27
CA MET A 13 -5.32 -12.97 -24.56
C MET A 13 -5.17 -12.02 -23.38
N PHE A 14 -5.45 -12.49 -22.16
CA PHE A 14 -5.26 -11.72 -20.94
C PHE A 14 -3.80 -11.28 -20.77
N VAL A 15 -2.83 -12.19 -20.92
CA VAL A 15 -1.41 -11.87 -20.72
C VAL A 15 -0.94 -10.79 -21.69
N SER A 16 -1.30 -10.91 -22.97
CA SER A 16 -0.95 -9.92 -23.98
C SER A 16 -1.53 -8.54 -23.64
N GLU A 17 -2.82 -8.48 -23.30
CA GLU A 17 -3.50 -7.22 -23.01
C GLU A 17 -3.05 -6.60 -21.68
N PHE A 18 -2.80 -7.43 -20.67
CA PHE A 18 -2.26 -7.00 -19.38
C PHE A 18 -0.88 -6.35 -19.55
N ASN A 19 0.03 -6.98 -20.32
CA ASN A 19 1.37 -6.44 -20.57
C ASN A 19 1.31 -5.10 -21.33
N ALA A 20 0.45 -4.99 -22.34
CA ALA A 20 0.29 -3.75 -23.09
C ALA A 20 -0.25 -2.61 -22.20
N ARG A 21 -1.27 -2.88 -21.38
CA ARG A 21 -1.86 -1.89 -20.48
C ARG A 21 -0.95 -1.54 -19.29
N THR A 22 -0.03 -2.43 -18.89
CA THR A 22 0.88 -2.19 -17.76
C THR A 22 2.27 -1.69 -18.15
N ALA A 23 2.55 -1.49 -19.45
CA ALA A 23 3.87 -1.11 -19.96
C ALA A 23 4.44 0.21 -19.40
N HIS A 24 3.59 1.10 -18.88
CA HIS A 24 3.99 2.38 -18.28
C HIS A 24 4.29 2.29 -16.78
N TYR A 25 4.00 1.15 -16.13
CA TYR A 25 4.34 0.94 -14.71
C TYR A 25 5.77 0.44 -14.56
N ASN A 26 6.42 0.85 -13.47
CA ASN A 26 7.77 0.39 -13.16
C ASN A 26 7.79 -1.14 -12.93
N PRO A 27 8.69 -1.89 -13.60
CA PRO A 27 8.86 -3.32 -13.40
C PRO A 27 9.08 -3.66 -11.91
N GLY A 28 8.45 -4.73 -11.46
CA GLY A 28 8.49 -5.14 -10.04
C GLY A 28 7.41 -4.51 -9.17
N THR A 29 6.62 -3.57 -9.69
CA THR A 29 5.43 -3.04 -8.99
C THR A 29 4.25 -4.00 -9.17
N PRO A 30 3.74 -4.67 -8.11
CA PRO A 30 2.57 -5.53 -8.22
C PRO A 30 1.31 -4.71 -8.57
N ILE A 31 0.74 -4.99 -9.75
CA ILE A 31 -0.51 -4.40 -10.24
C ILE A 31 -1.65 -5.42 -10.08
N PRO A 32 -2.69 -5.14 -9.27
CA PRO A 32 -3.84 -6.03 -9.17
C PRO A 32 -4.74 -5.91 -10.41
N ALA A 33 -5.18 -7.04 -10.96
CA ALA A 33 -6.23 -7.09 -11.98
C ALA A 33 -7.44 -7.83 -11.45
N ARG A 34 -8.64 -7.27 -11.63
CA ARG A 34 -9.89 -7.99 -11.40
C ARG A 34 -10.38 -8.53 -12.73
N VAL A 35 -10.36 -9.86 -12.88
CA VAL A 35 -10.83 -10.54 -14.09
C VAL A 35 -12.23 -11.08 -13.85
N THR A 36 -13.15 -10.78 -14.77
CA THR A 36 -14.50 -11.35 -14.81
C THR A 36 -14.62 -12.18 -16.08
N VAL A 37 -14.86 -13.48 -15.93
CA VAL A 37 -15.12 -14.39 -17.06
C VAL A 37 -16.61 -14.66 -17.12
N ARG A 38 -17.20 -14.49 -18.29
CA ARG A 38 -18.64 -14.70 -18.54
C ARG A 38 -18.90 -16.09 -19.13
N PRO A 39 -20.13 -16.63 -19.03
CA PRO A 39 -20.47 -17.95 -19.58
C PRO A 39 -20.34 -18.05 -21.11
N ASP A 40 -20.44 -16.92 -21.81
CA ASP A 40 -20.21 -16.80 -23.26
C ASP A 40 -18.72 -16.86 -23.65
N ARG A 41 -17.83 -17.16 -22.69
CA ARG A 41 -16.37 -17.22 -22.86
C ARG A 41 -15.72 -15.88 -23.20
N SER A 42 -16.46 -14.78 -23.06
CA SER A 42 -15.87 -13.45 -23.03
C SER A 42 -15.26 -13.15 -21.66
N PHE A 43 -14.22 -12.33 -21.63
CA PHE A 43 -13.63 -11.83 -20.39
C PHE A 43 -13.53 -10.31 -20.43
N HIS A 44 -13.63 -9.70 -19.26
CA HIS A 44 -13.30 -8.30 -19.06
C HIS A 44 -12.43 -8.18 -17.82
N PHE A 45 -11.42 -7.33 -17.87
CA PHE A 45 -10.61 -7.03 -16.71
C PHE A 45 -10.37 -5.54 -16.51
N GLU A 46 -10.28 -5.18 -15.24
CA GLU A 46 -9.96 -3.85 -14.77
C GLU A 46 -8.64 -3.91 -14.01
N LEU A 47 -7.69 -3.06 -14.41
CA LEU A 47 -6.46 -2.83 -13.66
C LEU A 47 -6.75 -1.90 -12.49
N ARG A 48 -6.24 -2.24 -11.32
CA ARG A 48 -6.25 -1.39 -10.14
C ARG A 48 -4.88 -0.75 -9.96
N THR A 49 -4.84 0.33 -9.20
CA THR A 49 -3.57 0.95 -8.82
C THR A 49 -2.79 0.01 -7.90
N PRO A 50 -1.45 0.14 -7.89
CA PRO A 50 -0.62 -0.58 -6.93
C PRO A 50 -1.11 -0.38 -5.49
N PRO A 51 -0.94 -1.38 -4.61
CA PRO A 51 -1.24 -1.21 -3.19
C PRO A 51 -0.49 -0.02 -2.59
N THR A 52 -1.16 0.76 -1.73
CA THR A 52 -0.55 1.90 -1.03
C THR A 52 0.75 1.52 -0.31
N ALA A 53 0.78 0.32 0.27
CA ALA A 53 1.97 -0.23 0.92
C ALA A 53 3.18 -0.29 -0.02
N THR A 54 2.99 -0.80 -1.23
CA THR A 54 4.03 -0.88 -2.25
C THR A 54 4.53 0.51 -2.65
N LEU A 55 3.60 1.45 -2.87
CA LEU A 55 3.94 2.82 -3.27
C LEU A 55 4.71 3.56 -2.18
N LEU A 56 4.30 3.41 -0.91
CA LEU A 56 4.98 4.01 0.23
C LEU A 56 6.39 3.44 0.43
N LEU A 57 6.56 2.12 0.33
CA LEU A 57 7.87 1.48 0.45
C LEU A 57 8.80 1.89 -0.70
N SER A 58 8.28 1.96 -1.92
CA SER A 58 9.03 2.44 -3.09
C SER A 58 9.46 3.90 -2.92
N ALA A 59 8.57 4.77 -2.45
CA ALA A 59 8.88 6.18 -2.18
C ALA A 59 9.90 6.35 -1.04
N ALA A 60 9.90 5.44 -0.06
CA ALA A 60 10.85 5.42 1.05
C ALA A 60 12.20 4.75 0.68
N GLY A 61 12.35 4.21 -0.54
CA GLY A 61 13.54 3.45 -0.94
C GLY A 61 13.70 2.10 -0.24
N VAL A 62 12.64 1.57 0.37
CA VAL A 62 12.65 0.34 1.15
C VAL A 62 12.18 -0.83 0.29
N LYS A 63 13.01 -1.90 0.19
CA LYS A 63 12.61 -3.12 -0.52
C LYS A 63 11.54 -3.87 0.28
N PRO A 64 10.48 -4.42 -0.36
CA PRO A 64 9.49 -5.23 0.34
C PRO A 64 10.14 -6.53 0.85
N GLY A 65 10.23 -6.70 2.17
CA GLY A 65 10.79 -7.91 2.78
C GLY A 65 9.80 -9.08 2.81
N LYS A 66 10.31 -10.32 2.66
CA LYS A 66 9.53 -11.55 2.86
C LYS A 66 9.14 -11.66 4.34
N GLY A 67 7.84 -11.52 4.64
CA GLY A 67 7.32 -11.63 6.01
C GLY A 67 7.30 -10.32 6.80
N ASN A 68 7.46 -9.18 6.15
CA ASN A 68 7.46 -7.86 6.79
C ASN A 68 6.08 -7.50 7.39
N LYS A 69 5.78 -8.01 8.59
CA LYS A 69 4.89 -7.33 9.55
C LYS A 69 5.64 -6.11 10.09
N VAL A 70 5.99 -5.16 9.22
CA VAL A 70 6.51 -3.89 9.68
C VAL A 70 5.32 -3.17 10.31
N ARG A 71 5.34 -3.09 11.63
CA ARG A 71 4.34 -2.38 12.43
C ARG A 71 4.98 -1.09 12.90
N GLY A 72 4.56 0.03 12.34
CA GLY A 72 4.99 1.32 12.85
C GLY A 72 4.21 1.75 14.08
N ALA A 73 4.78 2.71 14.81
CA ALA A 73 4.17 3.34 15.96
C ALA A 73 3.10 4.40 15.60
N GLY A 74 2.72 4.51 14.31
CA GLY A 74 1.82 5.56 13.81
C GLY A 74 2.55 6.86 13.44
N ASN A 75 1.87 7.72 12.70
CA ASN A 75 2.37 9.04 12.25
C ASN A 75 1.86 10.21 13.11
N SER A 76 1.25 9.93 14.26
CA SER A 76 0.85 10.95 15.21
C SER A 76 2.00 11.19 16.20
N PRO A 77 2.49 12.43 16.34
CA PRO A 77 3.27 12.81 17.50
C PRO A 77 2.39 12.56 18.73
N GLY A 78 2.68 11.49 19.47
CA GLY A 78 2.27 11.40 20.85
C GLY A 78 2.97 12.50 21.66
N PRO A 79 2.53 12.75 22.90
CA PRO A 79 3.09 13.81 23.74
C PRO A 79 4.58 13.62 24.13
N ARG A 80 5.31 12.65 23.54
CA ARG A 80 6.72 12.34 23.83
C ARG A 80 7.58 11.97 22.62
N ASN A 81 7.21 12.34 21.39
CA ASN A 81 7.87 11.77 20.19
C ASN A 81 9.05 12.57 19.63
N ASN A 82 9.36 13.75 20.15
CA ASN A 82 10.44 14.58 19.63
C ASN A 82 11.60 14.64 20.63
N ALA A 83 12.40 13.58 20.68
CA ALA A 83 13.78 13.65 21.15
C ALA A 83 14.59 12.54 20.45
N GLU A 84 15.64 12.92 19.73
CA GLU A 84 16.64 12.00 19.19
C GLU A 84 17.13 11.08 20.32
N GLY A 85 17.09 9.76 20.10
CA GLY A 85 17.75 8.78 20.97
C GLY A 85 16.98 8.28 22.20
N ALA A 86 15.67 8.47 22.33
CA ALA A 86 14.95 8.00 23.51
C ALA A 86 14.51 6.52 23.45
N SER A 87 15.30 5.64 24.07
CA SER A 87 14.86 4.34 24.59
C SER A 87 13.62 4.53 25.50
N GLY A 88 12.55 3.76 25.25
CA GLY A 88 11.25 3.93 25.90
C GLY A 88 11.31 3.90 27.43
N LYS A 89 10.57 4.82 28.08
CA LYS A 89 10.48 4.91 29.55
C LYS A 89 9.22 4.20 30.06
N ALA A 90 9.42 3.29 31.01
CA ALA A 90 8.40 2.48 31.67
C ALA A 90 7.25 3.34 32.24
N GLY A 91 6.01 2.89 32.01
CA GLY A 91 4.80 3.51 32.54
C GLY A 91 4.58 3.17 34.02
N SER A 92 4.17 4.17 34.80
CA SER A 92 3.65 3.98 36.16
C SER A 92 2.13 4.06 36.13
N GLY A 93 1.45 3.04 36.67
CA GLY A 93 0.00 2.99 36.88
C GLY A 93 -0.58 1.59 36.66
N LYS A 94 -1.05 0.95 37.74
CA LYS A 94 -1.36 -0.49 37.82
C LYS A 94 -2.39 -0.99 36.80
N ASN A 95 -1.93 -1.95 35.97
CA ASN A 95 -2.60 -3.10 35.35
C ASN A 95 -3.82 -2.91 34.42
N VAL A 96 -3.66 -2.12 33.36
CA VAL A 96 -4.09 -2.56 32.00
C VAL A 96 -3.01 -2.09 31.02
N GLU A 97 -2.14 -3.01 30.60
CA GLU A 97 -1.13 -2.74 29.58
C GLU A 97 -1.83 -2.59 28.23
N VAL A 98 -2.09 -1.36 27.79
CA VAL A 98 -2.44 -1.10 26.39
C VAL A 98 -1.16 -1.27 25.59
N ARG A 99 -0.92 -2.51 25.16
CA ARG A 99 0.23 -2.92 24.37
C ARG A 99 0.19 -2.22 23.00
N GLY A 100 0.82 -1.05 22.92
CA GLY A 100 1.11 -0.39 21.66
C GLY A 100 1.94 -1.31 20.76
N ASN A 101 1.74 -1.24 19.45
CA ASN A 101 2.28 -2.23 18.51
C ASN A 101 3.81 -2.11 18.23
N SER A 102 4.59 -1.49 19.11
CA SER A 102 5.93 -0.88 18.94
C SER A 102 7.16 -1.82 18.96
N SER A 103 7.07 -3.06 18.48
CA SER A 103 8.28 -3.93 18.42
C SER A 103 9.19 -3.67 17.22
N THR A 104 8.73 -2.90 16.22
CA THR A 104 9.46 -2.60 14.99
C THR A 104 9.60 -1.09 14.84
N GLY A 105 10.84 -0.59 14.71
CA GLY A 105 11.15 0.83 14.58
C GLY A 105 10.75 1.43 13.22
N THR A 106 11.22 2.65 12.96
CA THR A 106 11.07 3.32 11.67
C THR A 106 11.83 2.57 10.58
N VAL A 107 11.17 2.30 9.45
CA VAL A 107 11.79 1.63 8.29
C VAL A 107 12.17 2.57 7.17
N GLY A 108 11.62 3.78 7.16
CA GLY A 108 11.93 4.82 6.18
C GLY A 108 11.11 6.08 6.38
N THR A 109 11.38 7.09 5.56
CA THR A 109 10.65 8.36 5.55
C THR A 109 10.09 8.65 4.16
N VAL A 110 8.98 9.36 4.10
CA VAL A 110 8.42 9.91 2.85
C VAL A 110 7.96 11.34 3.08
N SER A 111 8.09 12.20 2.07
CA SER A 111 7.61 13.58 2.17
C SER A 111 6.10 13.70 1.95
N LEU A 112 5.52 14.83 2.36
CA LEU A 112 4.12 15.16 2.07
C LEU A 112 3.82 15.13 0.56
N LYS A 113 4.78 15.54 -0.29
CA LYS A 113 4.64 15.45 -1.75
C LYS A 113 4.33 14.03 -2.20
N HIS A 114 5.07 13.04 -1.71
CA HIS A 114 4.83 11.63 -2.06
C HIS A 114 3.46 11.16 -1.58
N VAL A 115 3.02 11.58 -0.38
CA VAL A 115 1.67 11.26 0.13
C VAL A 115 0.59 11.78 -0.83
N PHE A 116 0.71 13.02 -1.29
CA PHE A 116 -0.25 13.60 -2.24
C PHE A 116 -0.22 12.94 -3.62
N GLU A 117 0.95 12.60 -4.14
CA GLU A 117 1.10 11.88 -5.40
C GLU A 117 0.44 10.49 -5.33
N ILE A 118 0.66 9.76 -4.25
CA ILE A 118 0.02 8.45 -3.99
C ILE A 118 -1.50 8.62 -3.88
N ALA A 119 -1.97 9.66 -3.18
CA ALA A 119 -3.39 9.93 -3.04
C ALA A 119 -4.04 10.24 -4.40
N ARG A 120 -3.38 11.03 -5.27
CA ARG A 120 -3.85 11.32 -6.64
C ARG A 120 -3.89 10.07 -7.51
N ILE A 121 -2.85 9.22 -7.44
CA ILE A 121 -2.82 7.95 -8.16
C ILE A 121 -4.03 7.11 -7.75
N LYS A 122 -4.30 6.97 -6.45
CA LYS A 122 -5.45 6.18 -5.99
C LYS A 122 -6.80 6.81 -6.34
N GLN A 123 -6.89 8.14 -6.36
CA GLN A 123 -8.13 8.84 -6.68
C GLN A 123 -8.58 8.61 -8.13
N SER A 124 -7.66 8.31 -9.05
CA SER A 124 -8.02 8.00 -10.45
C SER A 124 -8.73 6.66 -10.62
N GLU A 125 -8.75 5.81 -9.59
CA GLU A 125 -9.50 4.55 -9.63
C GLU A 125 -11.01 4.79 -9.62
N SER A 126 -11.70 4.12 -10.55
CA SER A 126 -13.17 4.14 -10.69
C SER A 126 -13.91 3.96 -9.36
N ARG A 127 -13.49 2.96 -8.57
CA ARG A 127 -14.09 2.61 -7.28
C ARG A 127 -13.86 3.62 -6.16
N LEU A 128 -12.96 4.58 -6.36
CA LEU A 128 -12.60 5.61 -5.37
C LEU A 128 -13.11 7.00 -5.75
N GLN A 129 -13.87 7.14 -6.84
CA GLN A 129 -14.35 8.42 -7.38
C GLN A 129 -15.15 9.29 -6.37
N GLY A 130 -15.74 8.69 -5.33
CA GLY A 130 -16.46 9.43 -4.28
C GLY A 130 -15.60 9.91 -3.10
N THR A 131 -14.30 9.62 -3.08
CA THR A 131 -13.43 9.98 -1.94
C THR A 131 -12.67 11.27 -2.24
N SER A 132 -12.69 12.22 -1.31
CA SER A 132 -11.91 13.45 -1.44
C SER A 132 -10.40 13.15 -1.42
N LEU A 133 -9.62 13.99 -2.10
CA LEU A 133 -8.16 13.87 -2.11
C LEU A 133 -7.59 13.97 -0.69
N GLU A 134 -8.16 14.82 0.16
CA GLU A 134 -7.77 14.98 1.56
C GLU A 134 -8.03 13.69 2.36
N ALA A 135 -9.19 13.06 2.20
CA ALA A 135 -9.52 11.81 2.87
C ALA A 135 -8.59 10.66 2.42
N LEU A 136 -8.27 10.60 1.12
CA LEU A 136 -7.29 9.66 0.59
C LEU A 136 -5.88 9.93 1.16
N ALA A 137 -5.45 11.18 1.21
CA ALA A 137 -4.16 11.55 1.79
C ALA A 137 -4.07 11.14 3.27
N LYS A 138 -5.11 11.43 4.07
CA LYS A 138 -5.20 10.98 5.47
C LYS A 138 -5.10 9.45 5.59
N SER A 139 -5.77 8.72 4.72
CA SER A 139 -5.69 7.25 4.67
C SER A 139 -4.27 6.76 4.32
N VAL A 140 -3.58 7.43 3.39
CA VAL A 140 -2.19 7.13 3.03
C VAL A 140 -1.25 7.40 4.21
N VAL A 141 -1.42 8.51 4.93
CA VAL A 141 -0.65 8.83 6.15
C VAL A 141 -0.86 7.77 7.23
N ALA A 142 -2.10 7.33 7.45
CA ALA A 142 -2.41 6.28 8.43
C ALA A 142 -1.75 4.94 8.05
N GLN A 143 -1.77 4.59 6.76
CA GLN A 143 -1.10 3.39 6.25
C GLN A 143 0.43 3.47 6.44
N ALA A 144 1.04 4.63 6.13
CA ALA A 144 2.47 4.86 6.31
C ALA A 144 2.88 4.66 7.78
N GLY A 145 2.14 5.25 8.71
CA GLY A 145 2.38 5.10 10.14
C GLY A 145 2.20 3.67 10.63
N SER A 146 1.25 2.92 10.06
CA SER A 146 1.05 1.50 10.37
C SER A 146 2.21 0.62 9.88
N MET A 147 2.94 1.08 8.86
CA MET A 147 4.08 0.39 8.24
C MET A 147 5.44 0.91 8.70
N GLY A 148 5.50 1.79 9.70
CA GLY A 148 6.77 2.35 10.19
C GLY A 148 7.42 3.32 9.20
N VAL A 149 6.66 3.84 8.24
CA VAL A 149 7.10 4.87 7.30
C VAL A 149 6.65 6.22 7.85
N VAL A 150 7.63 7.03 8.25
CA VAL A 150 7.38 8.35 8.84
C VAL A 150 7.14 9.38 7.74
N VAL A 151 6.06 10.14 7.87
CA VAL A 151 5.78 11.25 6.95
C VAL A 151 6.48 12.50 7.47
N VAL A 152 7.33 13.10 6.65
CA VAL A 152 8.04 14.35 6.94
C VAL A 152 7.50 15.49 6.07
N PRO A 153 7.59 16.75 6.55
CA PRO A 153 7.21 17.93 5.77
C PRO A 153 7.86 17.97 4.39
#